data_AF-A0A9X9LSW3-F1
#
_entry.id   AF-A0A9X9LSW3-F1
#
_cell.length_a   1.000
_cell.length_b   1.000
_cell.length_c   1.000
_cell.angle_alpha   90.00
_cell.angle_beta   90.00
_cell.angle_gamma   90.00
#
_symmetry.space_group_name_H-M   'P 1'
#
loop_
_entity.id
_entity.type
_entity.pdbx_description
1 polymer ?
#
loop_
_entity_poly.entity_id
_entity_poly.type
_entity_poly.pdbx_seq_one_letter_code
_entity_poly.pdbx_strand_id
1 'polypeptide(L)'
;MADVLSVLRQYNIQKKEIVVKGDEVIFGEFSWPKNVKTNYVVWGTGKEGQPREYYTLDSILFLLNNVHLSHPVYVRRAATENIPVVRRPDRKDLLGYLNGEASTSASIDRSAPLEIGLQRSTQVKRAADEVLAEAKKPRIEDEECVRLDKERLAARLEGHKEGIVQTEQIR
;
A
#
# COMPACT_ATOMS: atom_id res chain seq x y z
N MET A 1 -1.18 -7.09 9.71
CA MET A 1 -1.52 -6.43 8.44
C MET A 1 -2.41 -7.36 7.64
N ALA A 2 -3.57 -6.90 7.17
CA ALA A 2 -4.38 -7.65 6.21
C ALA A 2 -4.04 -7.16 4.79
N ASP A 3 -3.92 -8.10 3.86
CA ASP A 3 -3.75 -7.81 2.44
C ASP A 3 -5.04 -7.25 1.81
N VAL A 4 -4.90 -6.55 0.68
CA VAL A 4 -6.03 -5.91 -0.01
C VAL A 4 -7.15 -6.88 -0.39
N LEU A 5 -6.81 -8.13 -0.73
CA LEU A 5 -7.79 -9.15 -1.10
C LEU A 5 -8.59 -9.62 0.12
N SER A 6 -7.92 -9.85 1.25
CA SER A 6 -8.58 -10.16 2.52
C SER A 6 -9.50 -9.04 2.98
N VAL A 7 -9.09 -7.77 2.81
CA VAL A 7 -9.94 -6.60 3.10
C VAL A 7 -11.16 -6.59 2.17
N LEU A 8 -10.98 -6.76 0.87
CA LEU A 8 -12.08 -6.86 -0.11
C LEU A 8 -13.07 -7.96 0.27
N ARG A 9 -12.58 -9.16 0.62
CA ARG A 9 -13.41 -10.27 1.10
C ARG A 9 -14.22 -9.87 2.33
N GLN A 10 -13.59 -9.27 3.33
CA GLN A 10 -14.28 -8.85 4.55
C GLN A 10 -15.40 -7.85 4.25
N TYR A 11 -15.14 -6.87 3.38
CA TYR A 11 -16.14 -5.88 2.97
C TYR A 11 -17.29 -6.52 2.19
N ASN A 12 -17.01 -7.46 1.29
CA ASN A 12 -18.04 -8.18 0.53
C ASN A 12 -18.92 -9.08 1.41
N ILE A 13 -18.33 -9.76 2.40
CA ILE A 13 -19.07 -10.60 3.36
C ILE A 13 -19.94 -9.73 4.27
N GLN A 14 -19.39 -8.63 4.79
CA GLN A 14 -20.09 -7.71 5.68
C GLN A 14 -21.05 -6.77 4.93
N LYS A 15 -21.10 -6.83 3.60
CA LYS A 15 -21.87 -5.93 2.73
C LYS A 15 -21.63 -4.45 3.06
N LYS A 16 -20.37 -4.12 3.35
CA LYS A 16 -19.91 -2.75 3.56
C LYS A 16 -19.74 -2.04 2.23
N GLU A 17 -19.84 -0.72 2.28
CA GLU A 17 -19.62 0.13 1.12
C GLU A 17 -18.15 0.11 0.69
N ILE A 18 -17.93 -0.05 -0.62
CA ILE A 18 -16.62 0.07 -1.27
C ILE A 18 -16.73 1.25 -2.22
N VAL A 19 -15.97 2.31 -1.97
CA VAL A 19 -16.04 3.54 -2.77
C VAL A 19 -14.92 3.52 -3.79
N VAL A 20 -15.25 3.70 -5.07
CA VAL A 20 -14.26 3.82 -6.15
C VAL A 20 -14.20 5.30 -6.56
N LYS A 21 -13.04 5.94 -6.39
CA LYS A 21 -12.80 7.34 -6.79
C LYS A 21 -11.63 7.40 -7.76
N GLY A 22 -11.91 7.65 -9.05
CA GLY A 22 -10.89 7.69 -10.09
C GLY A 22 -10.13 6.36 -10.14
N ASP A 23 -8.83 6.41 -9.86
CA ASP A 23 -7.92 5.25 -9.84
C ASP A 23 -7.71 4.63 -8.46
N GLU A 24 -8.43 5.11 -7.43
CA GLU A 24 -8.35 4.57 -6.07
C GLU A 24 -9.62 3.82 -5.67
N VAL A 25 -9.42 2.76 -4.89
CA VAL A 25 -10.47 1.97 -4.24
C VAL A 25 -10.35 2.16 -2.73
N ILE A 26 -11.44 2.60 -2.11
CA ILE A 26 -11.50 3.00 -0.71
C ILE A 26 -12.31 1.96 0.08
N PHE A 27 -11.67 1.43 1.11
CA PHE A 27 -12.25 0.55 2.10
C PHE A 27 -12.25 1.25 3.45
N GLY A 28 -13.25 2.10 3.69
CA GLY A 28 -13.33 2.91 4.91
C GLY A 28 -12.13 3.86 5.04
N GLU A 29 -11.19 3.55 5.93
CA GLU A 29 -9.99 4.35 6.20
C GLU A 29 -8.80 3.97 5.30
N PHE A 30 -8.88 2.85 4.58
CA PHE A 30 -7.78 2.37 3.74
C PHE A 30 -8.04 2.66 2.26
N SER A 31 -6.97 3.01 1.55
CA SER A 31 -6.97 3.20 0.11
C SER A 31 -5.94 2.30 -0.57
N TRP A 32 -6.31 1.78 -1.73
CA TRP A 32 -5.37 1.16 -2.66
C TRP A 32 -5.63 1.67 -4.07
N PRO A 33 -4.59 1.78 -4.91
CA PRO A 33 -4.78 2.03 -6.32
C PRO A 33 -5.40 0.81 -7.01
N LYS A 34 -6.22 1.02 -8.04
CA LYS A 34 -6.90 -0.04 -8.82
C LYS A 34 -5.93 -1.07 -9.40
N ASN A 35 -4.76 -0.61 -9.84
CA ASN A 35 -3.72 -1.44 -10.45
C ASN A 35 -2.94 -2.30 -9.45
N VAL A 36 -3.19 -2.16 -8.13
CA VAL A 36 -2.49 -2.93 -7.10
C VAL A 36 -2.63 -4.43 -7.38
N LYS A 37 -1.51 -5.13 -7.29
CA LYS A 37 -1.49 -6.59 -7.41
C LYS A 37 -1.95 -7.22 -6.10
N THR A 38 -2.87 -8.15 -6.22
CA THR A 38 -3.35 -8.97 -5.09
C THR A 38 -2.41 -10.16 -4.85
N ASN A 39 -2.72 -10.99 -3.86
CA ASN A 39 -2.07 -12.28 -3.61
C ASN A 39 -2.72 -13.44 -4.39
N TYR A 40 -3.72 -13.19 -5.25
CA TYR A 40 -4.37 -14.25 -6.02
C TYR A 40 -3.64 -14.50 -7.34
N VAL A 41 -3.06 -15.69 -7.47
CA VAL A 41 -2.29 -16.13 -8.64
C VAL A 41 -3.21 -16.37 -9.83
N VAL A 42 -2.80 -15.88 -11.00
CA VAL A 42 -3.50 -16.08 -12.27
C VAL A 42 -3.33 -17.54 -12.72
N TRP A 43 -4.43 -18.24 -13.01
CA TRP A 43 -4.40 -19.63 -13.48
C TRP A 43 -3.45 -19.82 -14.66
N GLY A 44 -2.57 -20.82 -14.57
CA GLY A 44 -1.65 -21.17 -15.65
C GLY A 44 -0.36 -20.35 -15.68
N THR A 45 -0.14 -19.46 -14.71
CA THR A 45 1.16 -18.80 -14.49
C THR A 45 1.98 -19.56 -13.45
N GLY A 46 3.27 -19.23 -13.29
CA GLY A 46 4.13 -19.92 -12.33
C GLY A 46 4.52 -21.36 -12.71
N LYS A 47 4.35 -21.74 -13.98
CA LYS A 47 4.71 -23.06 -14.53
C LYS A 47 6.01 -22.95 -15.34
N GLU A 48 6.77 -24.05 -15.42
CA GLU A 48 7.97 -24.14 -16.26
C GLU A 48 9.02 -23.04 -15.99
N GLY A 49 9.13 -22.59 -14.75
CA GLY A 49 10.07 -21.52 -14.36
C GLY A 49 9.62 -20.10 -14.72
N GLN A 50 8.45 -19.92 -15.33
CA GLN A 50 7.85 -18.60 -15.52
C GLN A 50 7.46 -17.97 -14.17
N PRO A 51 7.52 -16.64 -14.03
CA PRO A 51 7.07 -15.97 -12.83
C PRO A 51 5.56 -16.18 -12.60
N ARG A 52 5.15 -16.15 -11.33
CA ARG A 52 3.73 -16.09 -10.96
C ARG A 52 3.21 -14.69 -11.27
N GLU A 53 2.05 -14.62 -11.90
CA GLU A 53 1.35 -13.36 -12.08
C GLU A 53 0.17 -13.30 -11.13
N TYR A 54 -0.20 -12.08 -10.74
CA TYR A 54 -1.29 -11.84 -9.82
C TYR A 54 -2.36 -10.95 -10.47
N TYR A 55 -3.62 -11.21 -10.10
CA TYR A 55 -4.71 -10.33 -10.50
C TYR A 55 -4.61 -8.98 -9.82
N THR A 56 -5.05 -7.95 -10.53
CA THR A 56 -5.18 -6.61 -9.96
C THR A 56 -6.47 -6.49 -9.14
N LEU A 57 -6.52 -5.53 -8.22
CA LEU A 57 -7.73 -5.23 -7.48
C LEU A 57 -8.89 -4.87 -8.43
N ASP A 58 -8.63 -4.09 -9.47
CA ASP A 58 -9.62 -3.68 -10.45
C ASP A 58 -10.24 -4.87 -11.19
N SER A 59 -9.41 -5.83 -11.63
CA SER A 59 -9.88 -7.07 -12.27
C SER A 59 -10.87 -7.85 -11.40
N ILE A 60 -10.57 -7.97 -10.11
CA ILE A 60 -11.38 -8.73 -9.15
C ILE A 60 -12.67 -7.95 -8.80
N LEU A 61 -12.56 -6.64 -8.59
CA LEU A 61 -13.71 -5.79 -8.29
C LEU A 61 -14.69 -5.73 -9.48
N PHE A 62 -14.15 -5.64 -10.70
CA PHE A 62 -14.95 -5.67 -11.93
C PHE A 62 -15.70 -6.99 -12.10
N LEU A 63 -15.07 -8.13 -11.75
CA LEU A 63 -15.73 -9.42 -11.70
C LEU A 63 -16.87 -9.42 -10.67
N LEU A 64 -16.63 -8.90 -9.46
CA LEU A 64 -17.60 -8.89 -8.37
C LEU A 64 -18.86 -8.07 -8.71
N ASN A 65 -18.69 -6.92 -9.37
CA ASN A 65 -19.79 -6.07 -9.80
C ASN A 65 -20.60 -6.69 -10.97
N ASN A 66 -19.98 -7.57 -11.75
CA ASN A 66 -20.57 -8.17 -12.96
C ASN A 66 -20.78 -9.69 -12.83
N VAL A 67 -20.95 -10.22 -11.60
CA VAL A 67 -21.13 -11.67 -11.37
C VAL A 67 -22.36 -12.26 -12.06
N HIS A 68 -23.40 -11.45 -12.24
CA HIS A 68 -24.66 -11.82 -12.88
C HIS A 68 -24.53 -12.02 -14.39
N LEU A 69 -23.46 -11.51 -15.01
CA LEU A 69 -23.20 -11.70 -16.44
C LEU A 69 -22.58 -13.07 -16.71
N SER A 70 -22.97 -13.68 -17.81
CA SER A 70 -22.27 -14.86 -18.32
C SER A 70 -20.81 -14.51 -18.63
N HIS A 71 -19.91 -15.49 -18.46
CA HIS A 71 -18.47 -15.25 -18.62
C HIS A 71 -18.08 -14.62 -19.97
N PRO A 72 -18.64 -15.03 -21.13
CA PRO A 72 -18.34 -14.38 -22.41
C PRO A 72 -18.80 -12.92 -22.48
N VAL A 73 -19.93 -12.57 -21.84
CA VAL A 73 -20.41 -11.18 -21.79
C VAL A 73 -19.52 -10.33 -20.87
N TYR A 74 -19.13 -10.89 -19.73
CA TYR A 74 -18.16 -10.28 -18.81
C TYR A 74 -16.83 -9.97 -19.52
N VAL A 75 -16.28 -10.92 -20.28
CA VAL A 75 -15.01 -10.73 -21.03
C VAL A 75 -15.12 -9.58 -22.02
N ARG A 76 -16.24 -9.48 -22.76
CA ARG A 76 -16.47 -8.36 -23.68
C ARG A 76 -16.54 -7.02 -22.95
N ARG A 77 -17.25 -6.94 -21.84
CA ARG A 77 -17.31 -5.69 -21.04
C ARG A 77 -15.96 -5.31 -20.46
N ALA A 78 -15.20 -6.28 -19.94
CA ALA A 78 -13.87 -6.02 -19.42
C ALA A 78 -12.93 -5.46 -20.50
N ALA A 79 -13.02 -5.99 -21.73
CA ALA A 79 -12.26 -5.48 -22.86
C ALA A 79 -12.64 -4.03 -23.22
N THR A 80 -13.93 -3.65 -23.13
CA THR A 80 -14.37 -2.26 -23.33
C THR A 80 -13.79 -1.31 -22.29
N GLU A 81 -13.69 -1.75 -21.03
CA GLU A 81 -13.13 -0.97 -19.93
C GLU A 81 -11.58 -1.06 -19.86
N ASN A 82 -10.93 -1.80 -20.77
CA ASN A 82 -9.49 -2.11 -20.75
C ASN A 82 -9.01 -2.77 -19.44
N ILE A 83 -9.88 -3.57 -18.80
CA ILE A 83 -9.57 -4.27 -17.54
C ILE A 83 -9.14 -5.70 -17.86
N PRO A 84 -8.03 -6.20 -17.28
CA PRO A 84 -7.63 -7.60 -17.42
C PRO A 84 -8.69 -8.54 -16.85
N VAL A 85 -9.06 -9.57 -17.62
CA VAL A 85 -10.12 -10.52 -17.25
C VAL A 85 -9.63 -11.57 -16.26
N VAL A 86 -10.49 -11.91 -15.29
CA VAL A 86 -10.29 -13.11 -14.47
C VAL A 86 -10.53 -14.35 -15.34
N ARG A 87 -9.58 -15.29 -15.35
CA ARG A 87 -9.67 -16.49 -16.16
C ARG A 87 -10.81 -17.39 -15.69
N ARG A 88 -11.44 -18.09 -16.63
CA ARG A 88 -12.61 -18.96 -16.36
C ARG A 88 -12.38 -20.01 -15.27
N PRO A 89 -11.23 -20.70 -15.19
CA PRO A 89 -10.95 -21.68 -14.13
C PRO A 89 -10.95 -21.06 -12.72
N ASP A 90 -10.41 -19.85 -12.58
CA ASP A 90 -10.33 -19.15 -11.30
C ASP A 90 -11.68 -18.59 -10.83
N ARG A 91 -12.60 -18.31 -11.76
CA ARG A 91 -13.83 -17.57 -11.47
C ARG A 91 -14.65 -18.18 -10.33
N LYS A 92 -14.84 -19.51 -10.31
CA LYS A 92 -15.66 -20.17 -9.29
C LYS A 92 -14.98 -20.10 -7.91
N ASP A 93 -13.69 -20.43 -7.87
CA ASP A 93 -12.91 -20.48 -6.64
C ASP A 93 -12.73 -19.08 -6.02
N LEU A 94 -12.38 -18.09 -6.84
CA LEU A 94 -12.23 -16.70 -6.40
C LEU A 94 -13.54 -16.14 -5.82
N LEU A 95 -14.68 -16.40 -6.47
CA LEU A 95 -15.99 -15.96 -5.95
C LEU A 95 -16.37 -16.69 -4.66
N GLY A 96 -16.11 -18.00 -4.57
CA GLY A 96 -16.33 -18.76 -3.34
C GLY A 96 -15.52 -18.21 -2.16
N TYR A 97 -14.25 -17.83 -2.41
CA TYR A 97 -13.42 -17.17 -1.42
C TYR A 97 -13.98 -15.79 -1.02
N LEU A 98 -14.33 -14.94 -1.98
CA LEU A 98 -14.85 -13.58 -1.73
C LEU A 98 -16.21 -13.57 -1.02
N ASN A 99 -17.06 -14.56 -1.28
CA ASN A 99 -18.36 -14.70 -0.63
C ASN A 99 -18.26 -15.35 0.76
N GLY A 100 -17.09 -15.88 1.12
CA GLY A 100 -16.87 -16.55 2.39
C GLY A 100 -17.29 -18.01 2.44
N GLU A 101 -17.61 -18.63 1.29
CA GLU A 101 -17.82 -20.08 1.18
C GLU A 101 -16.52 -20.84 1.49
N ALA A 102 -15.38 -20.25 1.10
CA ALA A 102 -14.05 -20.74 1.45
C ALA A 102 -13.29 -19.71 2.32
N SER A 103 -12.55 -20.21 3.30
CA SER A 103 -11.65 -19.41 4.13
C SER A 103 -10.28 -19.16 3.48
N THR A 104 -9.91 -19.99 2.51
CA THR A 104 -8.65 -19.92 1.77
C THR A 104 -8.83 -20.52 0.37
N SER A 105 -7.92 -20.20 -0.55
CA SER A 105 -7.83 -20.80 -1.88
C SER A 105 -6.40 -21.29 -2.12
N ALA A 106 -6.23 -22.32 -2.95
CA ALA A 106 -4.93 -22.82 -3.38
C ALA A 106 -4.15 -21.80 -4.23
N SER A 107 -4.86 -20.87 -4.87
CA SER A 107 -4.28 -19.81 -5.69
C SER A 107 -3.82 -18.59 -4.87
N ILE A 108 -4.05 -18.56 -3.56
CA ILE A 108 -3.62 -17.45 -2.70
C ILE A 108 -2.19 -17.69 -2.24
N ASP A 109 -1.27 -16.84 -2.69
CA ASP A 109 0.13 -16.84 -2.27
C ASP A 109 0.36 -15.83 -1.16
N ARG A 110 0.47 -16.30 0.09
CA ARG A 110 0.73 -15.44 1.25
C ARG A 110 2.15 -14.88 1.30
N SER A 111 3.06 -15.40 0.48
CA SER A 111 4.44 -14.91 0.38
C SER A 111 4.61 -13.81 -0.66
N ALA A 112 3.56 -13.48 -1.41
CA ALA A 112 3.59 -12.41 -2.40
C ALA A 112 3.98 -11.07 -1.72
N PRO A 113 4.85 -10.25 -2.35
CA PRO A 113 5.09 -8.89 -1.93
C PRO A 113 3.79 -8.09 -2.11
N LEU A 114 3.11 -7.78 -1.01
CA LEU A 114 1.82 -7.09 -1.04
C LEU A 114 1.99 -5.63 -0.68
N GLU A 115 1.36 -4.75 -1.47
CA GLU A 115 1.22 -3.35 -1.08
C GLU A 115 0.29 -3.25 0.12
N ILE A 116 0.87 -2.84 1.24
CA ILE A 116 0.13 -2.48 2.44
C ILE A 116 -0.68 -1.23 2.11
N GLY A 117 -1.97 -1.25 2.44
CA GLY A 117 -2.86 -0.13 2.15
C GLY A 117 -2.36 1.17 2.75
N LEU A 118 -2.44 2.24 1.97
CA LEU A 118 -2.21 3.57 2.50
C LEU A 118 -3.43 3.92 3.36
N GLN A 119 -3.20 4.05 4.66
CA GLN A 119 -4.21 4.58 5.57
C GLN A 119 -4.42 6.06 5.21
N ARG A 120 -5.64 6.42 4.77
CA ARG A 120 -6.00 7.83 4.67
C ARG A 120 -6.14 8.36 6.09
N SER A 121 -5.29 9.31 6.47
CA SER A 121 -5.46 10.04 7.72
C SER A 121 -6.73 10.88 7.62
N THR A 122 -7.84 10.38 8.15
CA THR A 122 -9.11 11.11 8.18
C THR A 122 -9.06 12.21 9.25
N GLN A 123 -8.35 13.31 8.98
CA GLN A 123 -8.53 14.57 9.70
C GLN A 123 -9.30 15.54 8.80
N VAL A 124 -10.60 15.68 9.06
CA VAL A 124 -11.37 16.82 8.55
C VAL A 124 -11.22 17.97 9.53
N LYS A 125 -10.53 19.04 9.15
CA LYS A 125 -10.87 20.43 9.47
C LYS A 125 -10.10 21.44 8.60
N ARG A 126 -10.84 21.93 7.59
CA ARG A 126 -10.90 23.30 7.04
C ARG A 126 -9.70 23.91 6.30
N ALA A 127 -10.03 24.23 5.04
CA ALA A 127 -9.64 25.38 4.24
C ALA A 127 -8.17 25.49 3.79
N ALA A 128 -8.03 25.55 2.46
CA ALA A 128 -6.94 26.13 1.68
C ALA A 128 -5.52 25.85 2.20
N ASP A 129 -4.79 24.95 1.56
CA ASP A 129 -3.89 25.38 0.49
C ASP A 129 -3.27 24.12 -0.18
N GLU A 130 -2.74 24.36 -1.37
CA GLU A 130 -1.98 23.50 -2.27
C GLU A 130 -1.18 22.37 -1.61
N VAL A 131 -1.18 21.18 -2.22
CA VAL A 131 0.09 20.53 -2.61
C VAL A 131 -0.15 19.72 -3.89
N LEU A 132 0.07 20.41 -5.01
CA LEU A 132 0.46 19.79 -6.26
C LEU A 132 1.82 19.10 -6.04
N ALA A 133 1.94 17.90 -6.59
CA ALA A 133 3.19 17.17 -6.69
C ALA A 133 4.33 18.06 -7.22
N GLU A 134 5.51 18.02 -6.61
CA GLU A 134 6.71 18.32 -7.37
C GLU A 134 7.96 17.65 -6.79
N ALA A 135 8.73 17.11 -7.71
CA ALA A 135 9.99 16.46 -7.50
C ALA A 135 11.06 17.41 -6.91
N LYS A 136 12.01 16.79 -6.19
CA LYS A 136 13.43 17.17 -6.05
C LYS A 136 13.79 18.65 -6.27
N LYS A 137 14.02 19.39 -5.17
CA LYS A 137 15.03 20.46 -5.13
C LYS A 137 15.78 20.44 -3.78
N PRO A 138 17.11 20.67 -3.78
CA PRO A 138 17.93 20.67 -2.58
C PRO A 138 17.57 21.90 -1.73
N ARG A 139 17.30 21.68 -0.44
CA ARG A 139 17.05 22.75 0.52
C ARG A 139 18.37 23.48 0.77
N ILE A 140 18.46 24.70 0.23
CA ILE A 140 19.47 25.68 0.59
C ILE A 140 19.29 25.96 2.09
N GLU A 141 20.31 25.63 2.88
CA GLU A 141 20.38 25.92 4.30
C GLU A 141 20.97 27.32 4.47
N ASP A 142 20.23 28.20 5.15
CA ASP A 142 20.65 29.55 5.49
C ASP A 142 21.98 29.51 6.28
N GLU A 143 23.05 30.00 5.66
CA GLU A 143 24.44 30.00 6.16
C GLU A 143 24.58 30.64 7.55
N GLU A 144 23.61 31.47 7.94
CA GLU A 144 23.56 32.13 9.24
C GLU A 144 23.28 31.16 10.39
N CYS A 145 22.44 30.14 10.17
CA CYS A 145 22.06 29.17 11.19
C CYS A 145 23.24 28.25 11.56
N VAL A 146 23.99 27.79 10.55
CA VAL A 146 25.19 26.97 10.75
C VAL A 146 26.30 27.75 11.46
N ARG A 147 26.45 29.05 11.17
CA ARG A 147 27.43 29.91 11.85
C ARG A 147 27.12 30.05 13.34
N LEU A 148 25.86 30.28 13.67
CA LEU A 148 25.41 30.50 15.04
C LEU A 148 25.57 29.23 15.91
N ASP A 149 25.31 28.05 15.35
CA ASP A 149 25.53 26.77 16.04
C ASP A 149 27.01 26.46 16.24
N LYS A 150 27.88 26.81 15.28
CA LYS A 150 29.33 26.59 15.40
C LYS A 150 29.96 27.46 16.50
N GLU A 151 29.52 28.71 16.62
CA GLU A 151 29.98 29.62 17.67
C GLU A 151 29.52 29.18 19.07
N ARG A 152 28.28 28.70 19.18
CA ARG A 152 27.71 28.17 20.43
C ARG A 152 28.45 26.93 20.94
N LEU A 153 28.92 26.07 20.04
CA LEU A 153 29.71 24.88 20.39
C LEU A 153 31.13 25.24 20.84
N ALA A 154 31.77 26.24 20.22
CA ALA A 154 33.12 26.68 20.58
C ALA A 154 33.18 27.28 22.00
N ALA A 155 32.20 28.11 22.38
CA ALA A 155 32.15 28.73 23.70
C ALA A 155 32.03 27.72 24.87
N ARG A 156 31.52 26.50 24.62
CA ARG A 156 31.44 25.44 25.64
C ARG A 156 32.75 24.70 25.87
N LEU A 157 33.71 24.79 24.95
CA LEU A 157 34.98 24.05 24.99
C LEU A 157 36.15 24.84 25.61
N GLU A 158 36.05 26.16 25.73
CA GLU A 158 37.12 27.00 26.30
C GLU A 158 37.05 27.14 27.85
N GLY A 159 35.93 26.74 28.47
CA GLY A 159 35.70 26.88 29.91
C GLY A 159 36.29 25.81 30.84
N HIS A 160 37.13 24.89 30.35
CA HIS A 160 37.80 23.88 31.19
C HIS A 160 39.32 23.89 30.96
N LYS A 161 39.94 25.00 31.35
CA LYS A 161 41.33 25.02 31.81
C LYS A 161 41.33 25.56 33.23
N GLU A 162 42.18 24.96 34.06
CA GLU A 162 42.50 25.30 35.45
C GLU A 162 41.84 24.38 36.51
N GLY A 163 42.65 23.49 37.10
CA GLY A 163 42.23 22.58 38.15
C GLY A 163 43.25 21.50 38.50
N ILE A 164 44.41 21.94 39.00
CA ILE A 164 45.56 21.24 39.58
C ILE A 164 45.22 20.07 40.56
N VAL A 165 45.95 18.92 40.40
CA VAL A 165 46.69 18.08 41.39
C VAL A 165 45.88 17.48 42.57
N GLN A 166 45.84 16.16 42.83
CA GLN A 166 46.87 15.38 43.55
C GLN A 166 46.67 13.86 43.43
N THR A 167 47.81 13.15 43.37
CA THR A 167 47.99 11.71 43.46
C THR A 167 48.06 11.25 44.93
N GLU A 168 47.31 10.23 45.32
CA GLU A 168 47.60 9.45 46.52
C GLU A 168 47.86 7.98 46.15
N GLN A 169 49.07 7.52 46.47
CA GLN A 169 49.51 6.14 46.35
C GLN A 169 49.19 5.39 47.65
N ILE A 170 48.73 4.16 47.46
CA ILE A 170 48.39 3.13 48.44
C ILE A 170 49.64 2.67 49.22
N ARG A 171 49.50 2.42 50.52
CA ARG A 171 50.32 1.47 51.27
C ARG A 171 49.44 0.60 52.14
#